data_AF-A0A382Z7N6-F1
#
_entry.id   AF-A0A382Z7N6-F1
#
_cell.length_a   1.000
_cell.length_b   1.000
_cell.length_c   1.000
_cell.angle_alpha   90.00
_cell.angle_beta   90.00
_cell.angle_gamma   90.00
#
_symmetry.space_group_name_H-M   'P 1'
#
loop_
_entity.id
_entity.type
_entity.pdbx_description
1 polymer ?
#
loop_
_entity_poly.entity_id
_entity_poly.type
_entity_poly.pdbx_seq_one_letter_code
_entity_poly.pdbx_strand_id
1 'polypeptide(L)'
;MQKLPAIDIAVLVVYLVAVVGLGAWFVRRNRTTRDFMAAGGSLPGWAVGLSIFGTYLSSNTFIGVPGKAYGGNWNGFVFSLSLPLAAW
;
A
#
# COMPACT_ATOMS: atom_id res chain seq x y z
N MET A 1 -10.48 -9.69 27.53
CA MET A 1 -10.03 -8.82 26.42
C MET A 1 -8.64 -8.32 26.77
N GLN A 2 -7.59 -8.82 26.12
CA GLN A 2 -6.24 -8.29 26.34
C GLN A 2 -6.24 -6.82 25.92
N LYS A 3 -5.76 -5.93 26.80
CA LYS A 3 -5.62 -4.51 26.49
C LYS A 3 -4.45 -4.37 25.51
N LEU A 4 -4.66 -3.59 24.45
CA LEU A 4 -3.58 -3.26 23.52
C LEU A 4 -2.46 -2.55 24.30
N PRO A 5 -1.20 -2.99 24.16
CA PRO A 5 -0.05 -2.28 24.69
C PRO A 5 -0.08 -0.80 24.30
N ALA A 6 0.29 0.09 25.23
CA ALA A 6 0.33 1.52 24.95
C ALA A 6 1.28 1.87 23.79
N ILE A 7 2.32 1.06 23.59
CA ILE A 7 3.27 1.21 22.48
C ILE A 7 2.61 0.95 21.12
N ASP A 8 1.72 -0.03 21.00
CA ASP A 8 1.02 -0.34 19.75
C ASP A 8 0.10 0.82 19.34
N ILE A 9 -0.60 1.38 20.33
CA ILE A 9 -1.45 2.56 20.15
C ILE A 9 -0.60 3.76 19.72
N ALA A 10 0.55 3.97 20.36
CA ALA A 10 1.46 5.07 20.00
C ALA A 10 1.95 4.94 18.55
N VAL A 11 2.36 3.75 18.12
CA VAL A 11 2.79 3.48 16.73
C VAL A 11 1.65 3.77 15.75
N LEU A 12 0.43 3.34 16.04
CA LEU A 12 -0.73 3.60 15.20
C LEU A 12 -1.02 5.10 15.07
N VAL A 13 -0.99 5.84 16.18
CA VAL A 13 -1.23 7.29 16.18
C VAL A 13 -0.15 8.02 15.38
N VAL A 14 1.13 7.69 15.59
CA VAL A 14 2.24 8.29 14.84
C VAL A 14 2.10 8.02 13.34
N TYR A 15 1.76 6.80 12.95
CA TYR A 15 1.51 6.44 11.56
C TYR A 15 0.39 7.29 10.94
N LEU A 16 -0.76 7.40 11.62
CA LEU A 16 -1.89 8.19 11.13
C LEU A 16 -1.54 9.67 10.99
N VAL A 17 -0.87 10.24 11.98
CA VAL A 17 -0.42 11.65 11.95
C VAL A 17 0.57 11.88 10.80
N ALA A 18 1.50 10.95 10.58
CA ALA A 18 2.46 11.05 9.48
C ALA A 18 1.77 11.03 8.11
N VAL A 19 0.81 10.12 7.89
CA VAL A 19 0.08 10.01 6.61
C VAL A 19 -0.77 11.26 6.36
N VAL A 20 -1.53 11.73 7.36
CA VAL A 20 -2.35 12.94 7.23
C VAL A 20 -1.48 14.18 7.04
N GLY A 21 -0.38 14.28 7.80
CA GLY A 21 0.57 15.38 7.70
C GLY A 21 1.22 15.46 6.32
N LEU A 22 1.62 14.32 5.75
CA LEU A 22 2.17 14.23 4.40
C LEU A 22 1.15 14.67 3.35
N GLY A 23 -0.11 14.21 3.47
CA GLY A 23 -1.20 14.64 2.59
C GLY A 23 -1.45 16.14 2.65
N ALA A 24 -1.53 16.71 3.86
CA ALA A 24 -1.72 18.14 4.06
C ALA A 24 -0.56 18.98 3.50
N TRP A 25 0.67 18.47 3.58
CA TRP A 25 1.83 19.12 2.99
C TRP A 25 1.77 19.16 1.46
N PHE A 26 1.37 18.06 0.81
CA PHE A 26 1.23 18.00 -0.65
C PHE A 26 0.09 18.88 -1.18
N VAL A 27 -1.03 18.98 -0.44
CA VAL A 27 -2.15 19.86 -0.80
C VAL A 27 -1.70 21.32 -0.90
N ARG A 28 -0.81 21.79 -0.02
CA ARG A 28 -0.30 23.16 -0.05
C ARG A 28 0.62 23.44 -1.24
N ARG A 29 1.18 22.40 -1.86
CA ARG A 29 2.16 22.50 -2.96
C ARG A 29 1.51 22.38 -4.34
N ASN A 30 0.35 21.73 -4.46
CA ASN A 30 -0.37 21.59 -5.72
C ASN A 30 -1.14 22.87 -6.05
N ARG A 31 -0.74 23.56 -7.13
CA ARG A 31 -1.36 24.81 -7.61
C ARG A 31 -2.19 24.63 -8.89
N THR A 32 -1.96 23.54 -9.63
CA THR A 32 -2.65 23.27 -10.90
C THR A 32 -3.21 21.84 -10.94
N THR A 33 -4.18 21.60 -11.82
CA THR A 33 -4.77 20.27 -12.05
C THR A 33 -3.73 19.24 -12.49
N ARG A 34 -2.72 19.66 -13.28
CA ARG A 34 -1.64 18.79 -13.75
C ARG A 34 -0.74 18.33 -12.61
N ASP A 35 -0.51 19.20 -11.63
CA ASP A 35 0.25 18.86 -10.42
C ASP A 35 -0.55 17.91 -9.51
N PHE A 36 -1.87 18.09 -9.44
CA PHE A 36 -2.74 17.22 -8.65
C PHE A 36 -2.89 15.81 -9.25
N MET A 37 -3.09 15.72 -10.57
CA MET A 37 -3.37 14.44 -11.23
C MET A 37 -2.12 13.62 -11.52
N ALA A 38 -1.01 14.26 -11.86
CA ALA A 38 0.19 13.57 -12.34
C ALA A 38 1.48 14.00 -11.62
N ALA A 39 1.38 14.74 -10.50
CA ALA A 39 2.54 15.33 -9.82
C ALA A 39 3.48 16.10 -10.78
N GLY A 40 2.90 16.75 -11.80
CA GLY A 40 3.63 17.48 -12.83
C GLY A 40 4.49 16.62 -13.77
N GLY A 41 4.36 15.28 -13.70
CA GLY A 41 5.20 14.32 -14.43
C GLY A 41 6.57 14.07 -13.78
N SER A 42 6.74 14.44 -12.51
CA SER A 42 8.04 14.40 -11.81
C SER A 42 8.31 13.11 -11.03
N LEU A 43 7.32 12.22 -10.91
CA LEU A 43 7.46 10.99 -10.12
C LEU A 43 8.32 9.95 -10.86
N PRO A 44 9.33 9.35 -10.19
CA PRO A 44 10.11 8.27 -10.79
C PRO A 44 9.25 7.01 -10.95
N GLY A 45 9.54 6.20 -11.98
CA GLY A 45 8.71 5.04 -12.33
C GLY A 45 8.52 4.02 -11.20
N TRP A 46 9.53 3.83 -10.33
CA TRP A 46 9.40 2.95 -9.17
C TRP A 46 8.37 3.44 -8.15
N ALA A 47 8.26 4.77 -7.95
CA ALA A 47 7.29 5.35 -7.02
C ALA A 47 5.86 5.21 -7.56
N VAL A 48 5.69 5.37 -8.88
CA VAL A 48 4.43 5.09 -9.56
C VAL A 48 4.06 3.60 -9.44
N GLY A 49 5.02 2.71 -9.65
CA GLY A 49 4.84 1.26 -9.49
C GLY A 49 4.38 0.87 -8.08
N LEU A 50 5.02 1.41 -7.04
CA LEU A 50 4.62 1.19 -5.64
C LEU A 50 3.22 1.75 -5.35
N SER A 51 2.85 2.89 -5.93
CA SER A 51 1.50 3.46 -5.80
C SER A 51 0.43 2.56 -6.42
N ILE A 52 0.68 2.03 -7.62
CA ILE A 52 -0.23 1.10 -8.29
C ILE A 52 -0.36 -0.19 -7.45
N PHE A 53 0.76 -0.74 -7.00
CA PHE A 53 0.76 -1.94 -6.17
C PHE A 53 0.03 -1.73 -4.83
N GLY A 54 0.26 -0.59 -4.18
CA GLY A 54 -0.42 -0.22 -2.94
C GLY A 54 -1.94 -0.06 -3.13
N THR A 55 -2.37 0.42 -4.30
CA THR A 55 -3.80 0.52 -4.66
C THR A 55 -4.42 -0.84 -4.94
N TYR A 56 -3.65 -1.76 -5.52
CA TYR A 56 -4.08 -3.13 -5.79
C TYR A 56 -4.27 -3.95 -4.51
N LEU A 57 -3.46 -3.70 -3.49
CA LEU A 57 -3.50 -4.44 -2.23
C LEU A 57 -4.63 -3.94 -1.32
N SER A 58 -5.55 -4.84 -0.95
CA SER A 58 -6.65 -4.54 -0.02
C SER A 58 -6.48 -5.28 1.32
N SER A 59 -7.21 -4.85 2.35
CA SER A 59 -7.25 -5.54 3.65
C SER A 59 -7.68 -7.01 3.52
N ASN A 60 -8.57 -7.32 2.57
CA ASN A 60 -8.97 -8.70 2.30
C ASN A 60 -7.82 -9.55 1.77
N THR A 61 -6.95 -8.98 0.93
CA THR A 61 -5.76 -9.70 0.47
C THR A 61 -4.83 -10.05 1.64
N PHE A 62 -4.66 -9.11 2.57
CA PHE A 62 -3.76 -9.26 3.72
C PHE A 62 -4.17 -10.39 4.69
N ILE A 63 -5.47 -10.60 4.88
CA ILE A 63 -6.00 -11.65 5.77
C ILE A 63 -6.34 -12.92 4.98
N GLY A 64 -6.94 -12.76 3.79
CA GLY A 64 -7.53 -13.83 3.01
C GLY A 64 -6.52 -14.72 2.30
N VAL A 65 -5.41 -14.16 1.78
CA VAL A 65 -4.38 -14.97 1.11
C VAL A 65 -3.66 -15.89 2.10
N PRO A 66 -3.16 -15.39 3.27
CA PRO A 66 -2.60 -16.26 4.29
C PRO A 66 -3.64 -17.25 4.85
N GLY A 67 -4.90 -16.82 5.04
CA GLY A 67 -5.96 -17.71 5.49
C GLY A 67 -6.22 -18.88 4.54
N LYS A 68 -6.24 -18.63 3.23
CA LYS A 68 -6.34 -19.70 2.20
C LYS A 68 -5.10 -20.59 2.16
N ALA A 69 -3.90 -20.02 2.32
CA ALA A 69 -2.67 -20.80 2.36
C ALA A 69 -2.61 -21.71 3.58
N TYR A 70 -3.08 -21.23 4.74
CA TYR A 70 -3.17 -21.99 5.98
C TYR A 70 -4.21 -23.11 5.90
N GLY A 71 -5.41 -22.83 5.37
CA GLY A 71 -6.48 -23.82 5.24
C GLY A 71 -6.35 -24.77 4.06
N GLY A 72 -5.43 -24.51 3.13
CA GLY A 72 -5.29 -25.25 1.88
C GLY A 72 -3.84 -25.45 1.49
N ASN A 73 -3.38 -24.73 0.45
CA ASN A 73 -2.03 -24.86 -0.08
C ASN A 73 -1.53 -23.54 -0.66
N TRP A 74 -0.28 -23.57 -1.15
CA TRP A 74 0.45 -22.40 -1.64
C TRP A 74 0.37 -22.23 -3.16
N ASN A 75 -0.52 -22.94 -3.85
CA ASN A 75 -0.57 -22.95 -5.31
C ASN A 75 -0.76 -21.55 -5.90
N GLY A 76 -1.61 -20.70 -5.30
CA GLY A 76 -1.80 -19.31 -5.73
C GLY A 76 -0.52 -18.45 -5.65
N PHE A 77 0.34 -18.71 -4.67
CA PHE A 77 1.65 -18.06 -4.57
C PHE A 77 2.59 -18.54 -5.67
N VAL A 78 2.66 -19.86 -5.90
CA VAL A 78 3.49 -20.44 -6.96
C VAL A 78 3.06 -19.95 -8.35
N PHE A 79 1.75 -19.85 -8.60
CA PHE A 79 1.22 -19.24 -9.82
C PHE A 79 1.61 -17.77 -9.94
N SER A 80 1.58 -17.00 -8.85
CA SER A 80 2.00 -15.59 -8.87
C SER A 80 3.48 -15.41 -9.23
N LEU A 81 4.34 -16.38 -8.92
CA LEU A 81 5.76 -16.37 -9.30
C LEU A 81 5.98 -16.64 -10.80
N SER A 82 5.07 -17.35 -11.47
CA SER A 82 5.18 -17.58 -12.91
C SER A 82 4.65 -16.41 -13.75
N LEU A 83 3.81 -15.54 -13.17
CA LEU A 83 3.22 -14.39 -13.89
C LEU A 83 4.25 -13.46 -14.53
N PRO A 84 5.33 -13.02 -13.85
CA PRO A 84 6.34 -12.17 -14.48
C PRO A 84 7.06 -12.83 -15.66
N LEU A 85 7.23 -14.16 -15.60
CA LEU A 85 7.88 -14.93 -16.67
C LEU A 85 6.93 -15.19 -17.85
N ALA A 86 5.63 -15.33 -17.58
CA ALA A 86 4.60 -15.55 -18.60
C ALA A 86 4.12 -14.24 -19.27
N ALA A 87 4.29 -13.09 -18.61
CA ALA A 87 3.93 -11.78 -19.12
C ALA A 87 5.05 -11.09 -19.93
N TRP A 88 6.21 -11.74 -20.05
CA TRP A 88 7.32 -11.34 -20.92
C TRP A 88 7.11 -11.87 -22.34
#